data_AF-A0A969X879-F1
#
_entry.id   AF-A0A969X879-F1
#
_cell.length_a   1.000
_cell.length_b   1.000
_cell.length_c   1.000
_cell.angle_alpha   90.00
_cell.angle_beta   90.00
_cell.angle_gamma   90.00
#
_symmetry.space_group_name_H-M   'P 1'
#
loop_
_entity.id
_entity.type
_entity.pdbx_description
1 polymer ?
#
loop_
_entity_poly.entity_id
_entity_poly.type
_entity_poly.pdbx_seq_one_letter_code
_entity_poly.pdbx_strand_id
1 'polypeptide(L)' 'MAIRIVCGTAEDGRRGIQVIEPMLEESEESYQIFFQSLRERGLITPNAVII' A
#
# COMPACT_ATOMS: atom_id res chain seq x y z
N MET A 1 -14.68 -9.54 3.14
CA MET A 1 -14.18 -8.57 2.13
C MET A 1 -13.35 -7.54 2.85
N ALA A 2 -12.11 -7.35 2.41
CA ALA A 2 -11.20 -6.39 3.01
C ALA A 2 -10.77 -5.37 1.96
N ILE A 3 -10.26 -4.23 2.42
CA ILE A 3 -9.66 -3.19 1.59
C ILE A 3 -8.26 -2.92 2.11
N ARG A 4 -7.34 -2.64 1.19
CA ARG A 4 -5.99 -2.21 1.52
C ARG A 4 -5.90 -0.70 1.30
N ILE A 5 -5.32 -0.02 2.27
CA ILE A 5 -5.13 1.43 2.25
C ILE A 5 -3.64 1.70 2.40
N VAL A 6 -3.07 2.45 1.46
CA VAL A 6 -1.69 2.95 1.59
C VAL A 6 -1.76 4.40 2.03
N CYS A 7 -1.15 4.67 3.18
CA CYS A 7 -1.00 6.02 3.71
C CYS A 7 0.42 6.51 3.46
N GLY A 8 0.54 7.74 2.97
CA GLY A 8 1.82 8.41 2.77
C GLY A 8 1.86 9.74 3.51
N THR A 9 3.08 10.26 3.70
CA THR A 9 3.31 11.61 4.19
C THR A 9 3.99 12.40 3.09
N ALA A 10 3.44 13.56 2.74
CA ALA A 10 4.04 14.50 1.80
C ALA A 10 5.25 15.22 2.43
N GLU A 11 6.04 15.89 1.61
CA GLU A 11 7.24 16.63 2.05
C GLU A 11 6.92 17.73 3.06
N ASP A 12 5.72 18.32 2.99
CA ASP A 12 5.22 19.32 3.93
C ASP A 12 4.67 18.73 5.25
N GLY A 13 4.82 17.42 5.45
CA GLY A 13 4.38 16.72 6.65
C GLY A 13 2.90 16.33 6.64
N ARG A 14 2.13 16.63 5.58
CA ARG A 14 0.73 16.23 5.49
C ARG A 14 0.60 14.74 5.25
N ARG A 15 -0.26 14.08 6.03
CA ARG A 15 -0.59 12.66 5.85
C ARG A 15 -1.82 12.51 4.99
N GLY A 16 -1.84 11.51 4.12
CA GLY A 16 -2.97 11.24 3.25
C GLY A 16 -2.99 9.81 2.75
N ILE A 17 -4.12 9.44 2.15
CA ILE A 17 -4.29 8.16 1.48
C ILE A 17 -3.79 8.31 0.05
N GLN A 18 -2.91 7.40 -0.38
CA GLN A 18 -2.36 7.37 -1.73
C GLN A 18 -3.02 6.28 -2.57
N VAL A 19 -3.43 5.18 -1.94
CA VAL A 19 -4.02 4.01 -2.62
C VAL A 19 -5.15 3.43 -1.79
N ILE A 20 -6.25 3.07 -2.45
CA ILE A 20 -7.33 2.26 -1.88
C ILE A 20 -7.65 1.18 -2.90
N GLU A 21 -7.45 -0.07 -2.54
CA GLU A 21 -7.70 -1.20 -3.44
C GLU A 21 -8.43 -2.33 -2.70
N PRO A 22 -9.39 -3.01 -3.35
CA PRO A 22 -10.05 -4.16 -2.76
C PRO A 22 -9.06 -5.32 -2.62
N MET A 23 -9.19 -6.08 -1.54
CA MET A 23 -8.47 -7.33 -1.33
C MET A 23 -9.42 -8.49 -1.63
N LEU A 24 -9.18 -9.16 -2.77
CA LEU A 24 -9.94 -10.36 -3.15
C LEU A 24 -9.58 -11.55 -2.25
N GLU A 25 -8.28 -11.74 -2.00
CA GLU A 25 -7.73 -12.80 -1.17
C GLU A 25 -6.57 -12.29 -0.30
N GLU A 26 -6.48 -12.85 0.91
CA GLU A 26 -5.36 -12.65 1.81
C GLU A 26 -4.38 -13.81 1.67
N SER A 27 -3.31 -13.58 0.91
CA SER A 27 -2.25 -14.56 0.67
C SER A 27 -0.92 -13.86 0.48
N GLU A 28 0.18 -14.59 0.68
CA GLU A 28 1.53 -14.07 0.45
C GLU A 28 1.70 -13.55 -0.99
N GLU A 29 1.23 -14.33 -1.98
CA GLU A 29 1.26 -13.96 -3.39
C GLU A 29 0.50 -12.66 -3.66
N SER A 30 -0.70 -12.50 -3.05
CA SER A 30 -1.47 -11.26 -3.17
C SER A 30 -0.72 -10.04 -2.62
N TYR A 31 0.05 -10.19 -1.55
CA TYR A 31 0.89 -9.13 -1.01
C TYR A 31 2.11 -8.85 -1.91
N GLN A 32 2.77 -9.89 -2.45
CA GLN A 32 3.91 -9.72 -3.35
C GLN A 32 3.54 -8.93 -4.60
N ILE A 33 2.42 -9.30 -5.26
CA ILE A 33 1.89 -8.60 -6.44
C ILE A 33 1.56 -7.14 -6.08
N PHE A 34 0.93 -6.92 -4.93
CA PHE A 34 0.58 -5.58 -4.48
C PHE A 34 1.82 -4.70 -4.22
N PHE A 35 2.81 -5.18 -3.47
CA PHE A 35 4.04 -4.41 -3.23
C PHE A 35 4.87 -4.18 -4.49
N GLN A 36 4.81 -5.10 -5.46
CA GLN A 36 5.40 -4.85 -6.77
C GLN A 36 4.68 -3.69 -7.49
N SER A 37 3.34 -3.69 -7.52
CA SER A 37 2.59 -2.61 -8.17
C SER A 37 2.86 -1.24 -7.53
N LEU A 38 3.02 -1.19 -6.20
CA LEU A 38 3.40 0.04 -5.50
C LEU A 38 4.79 0.53 -5.94
N ARG A 39 5.77 -0.36 -6.09
CA ARG A 39 7.12 -0.02 -6.57
C ARG A 39 7.11 0.50 -8.00
N GLU A 40 6.31 -0.10 -8.89
CA GLU A 40 6.11 0.35 -10.26
C GLU A 40 5.48 1.76 -10.32
N ARG A 41 4.70 2.14 -9.29
CA ARG A 41 4.13 3.48 -9.11
C ARG A 41 5.09 4.48 -8.44
N GLY A 42 6.34 4.09 -8.20
CA GLY A 42 7.36 4.94 -7.58
C GLY A 42 7.30 5.01 -6.05
N LEU A 43 6.50 4.15 -5.39
CA LEU A 43 6.48 4.07 -3.94
C LEU A 43 7.68 3.26 -3.45
N ILE A 44 8.36 3.81 -2.44
CA ILE A 44 9.51 3.20 -1.80
C ILE A 44 9.09 2.28 -0.64
N THR A 45 10.07 1.62 -0.04
CA THR A 45 9.87 0.74 1.12
C THR A 45 9.00 1.42 2.20
N PRO A 46 7.88 0.80 2.62
CA PRO A 46 7.02 1.38 3.63
C PRO A 46 7.68 1.36 5.01
N ASN A 47 7.41 2.38 5.82
CA ASN A 47 7.92 2.46 7.20
C ASN A 47 7.28 1.45 8.14
N ALA A 48 6.04 1.05 7.86
CA ALA A 48 5.29 0.09 8.65
C ALA A 48 4.26 -0.62 7.77
N VAL A 49 3.98 -1.89 8.10
CA VAL A 49 2.89 -2.69 7.52
C VAL A 49 2.08 -3.20 8.70
N ILE A 50 0.76 -2.99 8.64
CA ILE A 50 -0.19 -3.43 9.66
C ILE A 50 -1.23 -4.28 8.94
N ILE A 51 -1.43 -5.51 9.42
CA ILE A 51 -2.33 -6.52 8.86
C ILE A 51 -3.41 -6.80 9.91
#